data_AF-A0A0F6ABU5-F1
#
_entry.id   AF-A0A0F6ABU5-F1
#
_cell.length_a   1.000
_cell.length_b   1.000
_cell.length_c   1.000
_cell.angle_alpha   90.00
_cell.angle_beta   90.00
_cell.angle_gamma   90.00
#
_symmetry.space_group_name_H-M   'P 1'
#
loop_
_entity.id
_entity.type
_entity.pdbx_description
1 polymer ?
#
loop_
_entity_poly.entity_id
_entity_poly.type
_entity_poly.pdbx_seq_one_letter_code
_entity_poly.pdbx_strand_id
1 'polypeptide(L)'
;MLKYNEKLSELFNTFEQSVTSSCGCGLTARDIAIAKTAISLAMNNEALITDAIITAKQQQLTNDDIGQLAALVLERQSKGFQSLIAPLDSESCCAPTQNDGCCS
;
A
#
# COMPACT_ATOMS: atom_id res chain seq x y z
N MET A 1 -15.66 -13.37 -22.67
CA MET A 1 -14.41 -12.86 -22.07
C MET A 1 -14.61 -11.62 -21.18
N LEU A 2 -15.66 -10.81 -21.35
CA LEU A 2 -15.89 -9.60 -20.52
C LEU A 2 -16.28 -9.89 -19.05
N LYS A 3 -17.15 -10.88 -18.78
CA LYS A 3 -17.62 -11.19 -17.40
C LYS A 3 -16.54 -11.68 -16.43
N TYR A 4 -15.50 -12.33 -16.94
CA TYR A 4 -14.37 -12.77 -16.09
C TYR A 4 -13.53 -11.57 -15.63
N ASN A 5 -13.45 -10.52 -16.46
CA ASN A 5 -12.82 -9.26 -16.10
C ASN A 5 -13.64 -8.49 -15.07
N GLU A 6 -14.97 -8.51 -15.15
CA GLU A 6 -15.84 -7.80 -14.18
C GLU A 6 -15.69 -8.35 -12.77
N LYS A 7 -15.78 -9.69 -12.61
CA LYS A 7 -15.62 -10.33 -11.29
C LYS A 7 -14.21 -10.19 -10.74
N LEU A 8 -13.19 -10.21 -11.61
CA LEU A 8 -11.81 -9.99 -11.20
C LEU A 8 -11.60 -8.54 -10.72
N SER A 9 -12.13 -7.56 -11.45
CA SER A 9 -12.08 -6.15 -11.06
C SER A 9 -12.80 -5.89 -9.74
N GLU A 10 -13.95 -6.52 -9.50
CA GLU A 10 -14.68 -6.41 -8.25
C GLU A 10 -13.87 -6.96 -7.06
N LEU A 11 -13.26 -8.13 -7.23
CA LEU A 11 -12.38 -8.73 -6.22
C LEU A 11 -11.14 -7.87 -5.96
N PHE A 12 -10.53 -7.31 -7.02
CA PHE A 12 -9.38 -6.42 -6.90
C PHE A 12 -9.75 -5.12 -6.15
N ASN A 13 -10.88 -4.51 -6.48
CA ASN A 13 -11.37 -3.31 -5.79
C ASN A 13 -11.67 -3.59 -4.31
N THR A 14 -12.26 -4.75 -4.01
CA THR A 14 -12.53 -5.18 -2.63
C THR A 14 -11.23 -5.37 -1.85
N PHE A 15 -10.24 -6.01 -2.47
CA PHE A 15 -8.91 -6.18 -1.89
C PHE A 15 -8.24 -4.83 -1.64
N GLU A 16 -8.22 -3.93 -2.63
CA GLU A 16 -7.64 -2.60 -2.49
C GLU A 16 -8.31 -1.82 -1.36
N GLN A 17 -9.65 -1.84 -1.28
CA GLN A 17 -10.39 -1.21 -0.19
C GLN A 17 -10.05 -1.83 1.16
N SER A 18 -9.94 -3.15 1.25
CA SER A 18 -9.58 -3.81 2.51
C SER A 18 -8.19 -3.41 2.99
N VAL A 19 -7.20 -3.33 2.08
CA VAL A 19 -5.81 -2.97 2.41
C VAL A 19 -5.67 -1.48 2.74
N THR A 20 -6.45 -0.62 2.07
CA THR A 20 -6.41 0.84 2.26
C THR A 20 -7.37 1.34 3.33
N SER A 21 -8.32 0.52 3.77
CA SER A 21 -9.19 0.84 4.90
C SER A 21 -8.36 0.85 6.19
N SER A 22 -8.42 1.96 6.94
CA SER A 22 -7.77 2.09 8.25
C SER A 22 -8.38 1.21 9.34
N CYS A 23 -9.34 0.33 8.99
CA CYS A 23 -10.02 -0.57 9.89
C CYS A 23 -9.16 -1.82 10.12
N GLY A 24 -8.15 -1.72 10.99
CA GLY A 24 -7.59 -2.92 11.64
C GLY A 24 -6.11 -2.91 12.00
N CYS A 25 -5.28 -2.01 11.46
CA CYS A 25 -3.81 -2.19 11.49
C CYS A 25 -3.00 -1.04 12.11
N GLY A 26 -3.62 -0.09 12.83
CA GLY A 26 -2.89 1.00 13.50
C GLY A 26 -2.24 2.04 12.58
N LEU A 27 -2.34 1.87 11.26
CA LEU A 27 -1.91 2.86 10.27
C LEU A 27 -3.01 3.87 10.00
N THR A 28 -2.65 5.15 9.97
CA THR A 28 -3.56 6.23 9.60
C THR A 28 -3.73 6.30 8.08
N ALA A 29 -4.78 6.97 7.61
CA ALA A 29 -4.96 7.26 6.19
C ALA A 29 -3.76 8.02 5.60
N ARG A 30 -3.07 8.83 6.43
CA ARG A 30 -1.85 9.53 6.07
C ARG A 30 -0.68 8.58 5.84
N ASP A 31 -0.51 7.56 6.69
CA ASP A 31 0.56 6.56 6.54
C ASP A 31 0.36 5.71 5.28
N ILE A 32 -0.89 5.35 5.00
CA ILE A 32 -1.27 4.63 3.79
C ILE A 32 -0.97 5.49 2.54
N ALA A 33 -1.27 6.79 2.59
CA ALA A 33 -0.95 7.70 1.50
C ALA A 33 0.57 7.81 1.27
N ILE A 34 1.37 7.92 2.34
CA ILE A 34 2.84 7.91 2.26
C ILE A 34 3.34 6.63 1.56
N ALA A 35 2.86 5.47 2.00
CA ALA A 35 3.26 4.18 1.44
C ALA A 35 2.87 4.06 -0.04
N LYS A 36 1.64 4.45 -0.40
CA LYS A 36 1.16 4.46 -1.79
C LYS A 36 2.03 5.36 -2.67
N THR A 37 2.34 6.57 -2.21
CA THR A 37 3.24 7.49 -2.94
C THR A 37 4.63 6.89 -3.13
N ALA A 38 5.24 6.33 -2.08
CA ALA A 38 6.57 5.73 -2.18
C ALA A 38 6.61 4.55 -3.16
N ILE A 39 5.61 3.66 -3.14
CA ILE A 39 5.53 2.51 -4.06
C ILE A 39 5.28 2.97 -5.49
N SER A 40 4.35 3.91 -5.72
CA SER A 40 4.10 4.45 -7.05
C SER A 40 5.35 5.07 -7.68
N LEU A 41 6.13 5.82 -6.89
CA LEU A 41 7.42 6.38 -7.30
C LEU A 41 8.44 5.27 -7.59
N ALA A 42 8.52 4.23 -6.74
CA ALA A 42 9.44 3.13 -6.92
C ALA A 42 9.14 2.28 -8.18
N MET A 43 7.86 2.16 -8.53
CA MET A 43 7.40 1.47 -9.75
C MET A 43 7.57 2.29 -11.03
N ASN A 44 7.86 3.60 -10.91
CA ASN A 44 7.98 4.53 -12.02
C ASN A 44 6.78 4.48 -13.00
N ASN A 45 5.56 4.41 -12.45
CA ASN A 45 4.32 4.39 -13.23
C ASN A 45 3.59 5.73 -13.07
N GLU A 46 3.59 6.54 -14.13
CA GLU A 46 3.09 7.92 -14.11
C GLU A 46 1.62 8.04 -13.70
N ALA A 47 0.77 7.10 -14.13
CA ALA A 47 -0.64 7.09 -13.75
C ALA A 47 -0.81 6.85 -12.24
N LEU A 48 -0.06 5.90 -11.68
CA LEU A 48 -0.08 5.60 -10.23
C LEU A 48 0.56 6.71 -9.40
N ILE A 49 1.58 7.39 -9.95
CA ILE A 49 2.23 8.52 -9.29
C ILE A 49 1.26 9.70 -9.17
N THR A 50 0.54 10.01 -10.24
CA THR A 50 -0.42 11.12 -10.27
C THR A 50 -1.54 10.90 -9.26
N ASP A 51 -2.15 9.71 -9.25
CA ASP A 51 -3.20 9.35 -8.29
C ASP A 51 -2.69 9.38 -6.83
N ALA A 52 -1.49 8.85 -6.59
CA ALA A 52 -0.90 8.84 -5.26
C ALA A 52 -0.55 10.24 -4.75
N ILE A 53 -0.11 11.17 -5.61
CA ILE A 53 0.16 12.57 -5.24
C ILE A 53 -1.15 13.29 -4.86
N ILE A 54 -2.24 13.05 -5.60
CA ILE A 54 -3.55 13.63 -5.26
C ILE A 54 -4.00 13.12 -3.89
N THR A 55 -3.90 11.82 -3.65
CA THR A 55 -4.26 11.20 -2.36
C THR A 55 -3.39 11.73 -1.22
N ALA A 56 -2.07 11.86 -1.44
CA ALA A 56 -1.13 12.45 -0.48
C ALA A 56 -1.54 13.87 -0.07
N LYS A 57 -1.90 14.72 -1.05
CA LYS A 57 -2.35 16.09 -0.78
C LYS A 57 -3.67 16.14 0.00
N GLN A 58 -4.60 15.22 -0.27
CA GLN A 58 -5.84 15.10 0.52
C GLN A 58 -5.55 14.73 1.98
N GLN A 59 -4.47 13.98 2.23
CA GLN A 59 -3.97 13.67 3.58
C GLN A 59 -2.98 14.72 4.12
N GLN A 60 -2.96 15.92 3.53
CA GLN A 60 -2.17 17.07 3.97
C GLN A 60 -0.65 16.89 3.90
N LEU A 61 -0.15 15.98 3.05
CA LEU A 61 1.28 15.96 2.74
C LEU A 61 1.66 17.20 1.94
N THR A 62 2.77 17.81 2.33
CA THR A 62 3.35 18.97 1.65
C THR A 62 4.15 18.53 0.42
N ASN A 63 4.48 19.48 -0.47
CA ASN A 63 5.39 19.20 -1.58
C ASN A 63 6.78 18.79 -1.07
N ASP A 64 7.20 19.27 0.10
CA ASP A 64 8.48 18.91 0.73
C ASP A 64 8.45 17.45 1.21
N ASP A 65 7.35 16.99 1.83
CA ASP A 65 7.17 15.58 2.21
C ASP A 65 7.25 14.66 0.99
N ILE A 66 6.57 15.03 -0.09
CA ILE A 66 6.57 14.27 -1.36
C ILE A 66 7.97 14.27 -1.99
N GLY A 67 8.67 15.41 -1.95
CA GLY A 67 10.05 15.52 -2.43
C GLY A 67 11.02 14.65 -1.64
N GLN A 68 10.87 14.58 -0.32
CA GLN A 68 11.68 13.69 0.54
C GLN A 68 11.40 12.22 0.24
N LEU A 69 10.14 11.83 0.02
CA LEU A 69 9.79 10.46 -0.39
C LEU A 69 10.43 10.10 -1.73
N ALA A 70 10.39 11.00 -2.71
CA ALA A 70 11.05 10.80 -4.00
C ALA A 70 12.57 10.64 -3.85
N ALA A 71 13.22 11.47 -3.04
CA ALA A 71 14.65 11.38 -2.78
C ALA A 71 15.03 10.04 -2.13
N LEU A 72 14.27 9.59 -1.13
CA LEU A 72 14.49 8.29 -0.47
C LEU A 72 14.31 7.12 -1.43
N VAL A 73 13.29 7.15 -2.28
CA VAL A 73 13.05 6.11 -3.29
C VAL A 73 14.21 6.05 -4.29
N LEU A 74 14.65 7.21 -4.80
CA LEU A 74 15.78 7.29 -5.73
C LEU A 74 17.08 6.80 -5.10
N GLU A 75 17.36 7.18 -3.85
CA GLU A 75 18.53 6.70 -3.10
C GLU A 75 18.48 5.18 -2.97
N ARG A 76 17.33 4.61 -2.60
CA ARG A 76 17.16 3.15 -2.46
C ARG A 76 17.28 2.41 -3.78
N GLN A 77 16.74 2.96 -4.88
CA GLN A 77 16.92 2.41 -6.21
C GLN A 77 18.39 2.44 -6.64
N SER A 78 19.11 3.53 -6.36
CA SER A 78 20.53 3.66 -6.70
C SER A 78 21.44 2.66 -5.96
N LYS A 79 21.04 2.26 -4.75
CA LYS A 79 21.74 1.25 -3.93
C LYS A 79 21.33 -0.20 -4.25
N GLY A 80 20.39 -0.37 -5.19
CA GLY A 80 19.70 -1.63 -5.45
C GLY A 80 18.67 -1.90 -4.35
N PHE A 81 17.42 -2.13 -4.74
CA PHE A 81 16.43 -2.74 -3.82
C PHE A 81 17.00 -4.10 -3.40
N GLN A 82 17.59 -4.20 -2.21
CA GLN A 82 17.78 -5.50 -1.57
C GLN A 82 16.37 -6.07 -1.43
N SER A 83 16.11 -7.13 -2.19
CA SER A 83 14.87 -7.90 -2.17
C SER A 83 14.44 -8.19 -0.74
N LEU A 84 13.53 -7.38 -0.20
CA LEU A 84 12.83 -7.63 1.07
C LEU A 84 11.70 -8.65 0.88
N ILE A 85 11.59 -9.25 -0.31
CA ILE A 85 10.89 -10.53 -0.46
C ILE A 85 11.80 -11.57 0.19
N ALA A 86 11.76 -11.63 1.52
CA ALA A 86 12.01 -12.89 2.19
C ALA A 86 11.10 -13.94 1.52
N PRO A 87 11.58 -15.16 1.27
CA PRO A 87 10.69 -16.22 0.82
C PRO A 87 9.46 -16.22 1.72
N LEU A 88 8.28 -16.23 1.10
CA LEU A 88 7.03 -16.48 1.80
C LEU A 88 7.14 -17.89 2.37
N ASP A 89 7.72 -18.01 3.57
CA ASP A 89 7.57 -19.19 4.40
C ASP A 89 6.06 -19.30 4.63
N SER A 90 5.48 -20.34 4.03
CA SER A 90 4.05 -20.50 3.76
C SER A 90 3.22 -20.83 5.00
N GLU A 91 3.59 -20.34 6.18
CA GLU A 91 2.91 -20.66 7.42
C GLU A 91 2.61 -19.41 8.24
N SER A 92 1.38 -19.38 8.76
CA SER A 92 0.89 -18.49 9.82
C SER A 92 0.23 -17.15 9.43
N CYS A 93 -0.75 -17.18 8.51
CA CYS A 93 -1.88 -16.23 8.59
C CYS A 93 -3.23 -16.87 8.96
N CYS A 94 -3.28 -18.20 9.13
CA CYS A 94 -4.47 -18.89 9.63
C CYS A 94 -4.06 -20.06 10.55
N ALA A 95 -4.05 -19.83 11.86
CA ALA A 95 -4.34 -20.89 12.83
C ALA A 95 -5.56 -20.44 13.64
N PRO A 96 -6.73 -21.09 13.48
CA PRO A 96 -7.90 -20.80 14.29
C PRO A 96 -7.80 -21.60 15.58
N THR A 97 -7.45 -20.96 16.69
CA THR A 97 -7.75 -21.50 18.02
C THR A 97 -8.18 -20.38 18.96
N GLN A 98 -9.51 -20.23 19.06
CA GLN A 98 -10.31 -19.98 20.27
C GLN A 98 -9.91 -18.85 21.24
N ASN A 99 -10.88 -17.93 21.49
CA ASN A 99 -11.17 -17.21 22.74
C ASN A 99 -10.01 -16.49 23.46
N ASP A 100 -10.02 -15.18 23.74
CA ASP A 100 -11.09 -14.36 24.29
C ASP A 100 -10.73 -12.87 24.12
N GLY A 101 -11.74 -12.03 23.88
CA GLY A 101 -11.73 -10.64 24.32
C GLY A 101 -11.01 -9.61 23.43
N CYS A 102 -11.57 -9.28 22.26
CA CYS A 102 -11.26 -8.02 21.57
C CYS A 102 -12.55 -7.34 21.09
N CYS A 103 -13.31 -6.79 22.04
CA CYS A 103 -14.25 -5.69 21.86
C CYS A 103 -14.55 -5.10 23.26
N SER A 104 -14.10 -3.88 23.52
CA SER A 104 -14.61 -3.00 24.57
C SER A 104 -14.65 -1.59 24.02
#